data_AF-A0A7X9YIE1-F1
#
_entry.id   AF-A0A7X9YIE1-F1
#
_cell.length_a   1.000
_cell.length_b   1.000
_cell.length_c   1.000
_cell.angle_alpha   90.00
_cell.angle_beta   90.00
_cell.angle_gamma   90.00
#
_symmetry.space_group_name_H-M   'P 1'
#
loop_
_entity.id
_entity.type
_entity.pdbx_description
1 polymer ?
#
loop_
_entity_poly.entity_id
_entity_poly.type
_entity_poly.pdbx_seq_one_letter_code
_entity_poly.pdbx_strand_id
1 'polypeptide(L)'
;MKHYECKHFLALDCEKGMCAVSRMIVPLDGEGSDACPHFECGKLCKFCAKFHDADSHGIGTCSGFEKETWAYGDCGAFCCENFENA
;
A
#
# COMPACT_ATOMS: atom_id res chain seq x y z
N MET A 1 -1.11 10.28 -2.75
CA MET A 1 0.11 9.55 -2.37
C MET A 1 0.48 9.94 -0.95
N LYS A 2 0.42 8.99 -0.03
CA LYS A 2 0.65 9.16 1.41
C LYS A 2 1.90 8.41 1.83
N HIS A 3 2.48 8.80 2.97
CA HIS A 3 3.65 8.13 3.51
C HIS A 3 3.42 6.64 3.74
N TYR A 4 2.23 6.22 4.16
CA TYR A 4 1.91 4.81 4.40
C TYR A 4 1.91 3.93 3.14
N GLU A 5 1.84 4.55 1.95
CA GLU A 5 1.90 3.87 0.66
C GLU A 5 3.34 3.70 0.15
N CYS A 6 4.33 4.25 0.86
CA CYS A 6 5.73 4.24 0.47
C CYS A 6 6.43 2.94 0.90
N LYS A 7 7.34 2.39 0.08
CA LYS A 7 8.16 1.22 0.43
C LYS A 7 9.04 1.43 1.66
N HIS A 8 9.33 2.69 1.99
CA HIS A 8 10.16 3.09 3.14
C HIS A 8 9.35 3.29 4.43
N PHE A 9 8.03 3.05 4.41
CA PHE A 9 7.18 3.17 5.59
C PHE A 9 7.28 1.94 6.47
N LEU A 10 7.51 2.16 7.76
CA LEU A 10 7.53 1.13 8.79
C LEU A 10 6.30 1.33 9.67
N ALA A 11 5.30 0.45 9.54
CA ALA A 11 4.08 0.51 10.33
C ALA A 11 4.40 0.35 11.82
N LEU A 12 3.74 1.15 12.67
CA LEU A 12 3.88 1.05 14.12
C LEU A 12 2.53 0.71 14.77
N ASP A 13 1.51 1.53 14.50
CA ASP A 13 0.15 1.33 15.03
C ASP A 13 -0.91 1.87 14.06
N CYS A 14 -2.13 2.05 14.55
CA CYS A 14 -3.29 2.46 13.75
C CYS A 14 -3.34 3.95 13.38
N GLU A 15 -2.44 4.80 13.89
CA GLU A 15 -2.43 6.24 13.57
C GLU A 15 -1.11 6.73 12.98
N LYS A 16 -0.01 5.96 13.09
CA LYS A 16 1.32 6.39 12.62
C LYS A 16 2.26 5.24 12.28
N GLY A 17 3.32 5.61 11.58
CA GLY A 17 4.49 4.77 11.36
C GLY A 17 5.78 5.59 11.43
N MET A 18 6.87 5.01 10.95
CA MET A 18 8.17 5.66 10.84
C MET A 18 8.66 5.65 9.39
N CYS A 19 9.20 6.76 8.92
CA CYS A 19 9.93 6.78 7.65
C CYS A 19 11.33 6.18 7.84
N ALA A 20 11.68 5.13 7.11
CA ALA A 20 13.00 4.49 7.22
C ALA A 20 14.16 5.40 6.78
N VAL A 21 13.89 6.38 5.90
CA VAL A 21 14.90 7.33 5.40
C VAL A 21 15.20 8.42 6.45
N SER A 22 14.17 9.14 6.91
CA SER A 22 14.35 10.25 7.85
C SER A 22 14.38 9.81 9.32
N ARG A 23 13.91 8.60 9.62
CA ARG A 23 13.69 8.05 10.97
C ARG A 23 12.66 8.83 11.81
N MET A 24 11.88 9.70 11.17
CA MET A 24 10.82 10.46 11.81
C MET A 24 9.53 9.65 11.86
N ILE A 25 8.78 9.83 12.95
CA ILE A 25 7.40 9.39 13.05
C ILE A 25 6.55 10.22 12.09
N VAL A 26 5.73 9.55 11.29
CA VAL A 26 4.83 10.17 10.31
C VAL A 26 3.41 9.64 10.53
N PRO A 27 2.38 10.51 10.51
CA PRO A 27 1.01 10.09 10.70
C PRO A 27 0.49 9.35 9.45
N LEU A 28 -0.49 8.47 9.65
CA LEU A 28 -1.23 7.82 8.57
C LEU A 28 -2.09 8.84 7.79
N ASP A 29 -2.72 9.76 8.52
CA ASP A 29 -3.70 10.72 8.01
C ASP A 29 -3.38 12.16 8.45
N GLY A 30 -4.12 13.14 7.90
CA GLY A 30 -4.03 14.54 8.31
C GLY A 30 -2.76 15.27 7.83
N GLU A 31 -2.44 16.39 8.47
CA GLU A 31 -1.27 17.21 8.12
C GLU A 31 0.03 16.44 8.38
N GLY A 32 0.95 16.45 7.39
CA GLY A 32 2.22 15.72 7.47
C GLY A 32 2.17 14.26 7.04
N SER A 33 1.01 13.74 6.59
CA SER A 33 0.87 12.37 6.07
C SER A 33 1.24 12.20 4.59
N ASP A 34 1.43 13.30 3.85
CA ASP A 34 1.71 13.24 2.42
C ASP A 34 3.09 12.64 2.12
N ALA A 35 3.19 11.99 0.95
CA ALA A 35 4.44 11.45 0.46
C ALA A 35 5.52 12.54 0.26
N CYS A 36 6.77 12.22 0.61
CA CYS A 36 7.92 13.11 0.40
C CYS A 36 8.64 12.83 -0.94
N PRO A 37 9.67 13.62 -1.33
CA PRO A 37 10.41 13.41 -2.58
C PRO A 37 11.16 12.07 -2.70
N HIS A 38 11.35 11.34 -1.59
CA HIS A 38 11.91 9.99 -1.59
C HIS A 38 10.86 8.88 -1.72
N PHE A 39 9.62 9.24 -2.05
CA PHE A 39 8.54 8.28 -2.21
C PHE A 39 8.88 7.27 -3.31
N GLU A 40 8.71 6.01 -2.98
CA GLU A 40 8.73 4.92 -3.93
C GLU A 40 7.56 4.01 -3.59
N CYS A 41 6.76 3.61 -4.59
CA CYS A 41 5.56 2.81 -4.35
C CYS A 41 5.90 1.56 -3.53
N GLY A 42 5.19 1.38 -2.41
CA GLY A 42 5.21 0.13 -1.66
C GLY A 42 4.55 -0.99 -2.44
N LYS A 43 4.57 -2.19 -1.86
CA LYS A 43 3.85 -3.34 -2.41
C LYS A 43 2.48 -3.42 -1.74
N LEU A 44 1.49 -2.77 -2.34
CA LEU A 44 0.08 -2.82 -1.93
C LEU A 44 -0.75 -3.40 -3.08
N CYS A 45 -1.85 -4.11 -2.79
CA CYS A 45 -2.69 -4.70 -3.84
C CYS A 45 -3.16 -3.66 -4.88
N LYS A 46 -3.49 -2.42 -4.48
CA LYS A 46 -3.86 -1.34 -5.41
C LYS A 46 -2.76 -0.92 -6.41
N PHE A 47 -1.52 -1.32 -6.15
CA PHE A 47 -0.37 -1.13 -7.06
C PHE A 47 0.01 -2.40 -7.81
N CYS A 48 -0.78 -3.48 -7.67
CA CYS A 48 -0.58 -4.73 -8.37
C CYS A 48 -1.36 -4.74 -9.69
N ALA A 49 -0.73 -5.14 -10.79
CA ALA A 49 -1.37 -5.30 -12.10
C ALA A 49 -2.50 -6.34 -12.12
N LYS A 50 -2.58 -7.21 -11.11
CA LYS A 50 -3.62 -8.25 -10.96
C LYS A 50 -4.85 -7.77 -10.19
N PHE A 51 -4.83 -6.56 -9.61
CA PHE A 51 -5.94 -6.03 -8.83
C PHE A 51 -6.75 -5.02 -9.68
N HIS A 52 -8.06 -5.21 -9.73
CA HIS A 52 -8.96 -4.38 -10.54
C HIS A 52 -10.37 -4.29 -9.94
N ASP A 53 -11.20 -3.43 -10.51
CA ASP A 53 -12.62 -3.25 -10.19
C ASP A 53 -12.90 -3.02 -8.70
N ALA A 54 -12.07 -2.21 -8.05
CA ALA A 54 -12.27 -1.83 -6.66
C ALA A 54 -13.52 -0.95 -6.48
N ASP A 55 -14.31 -1.26 -5.45
CA ASP A 55 -15.45 -0.47 -5.03
C ASP A 55 -15.06 0.77 -4.20
N SER A 56 -16.05 1.49 -3.68
CA SER A 56 -15.83 2.68 -2.85
C SER A 56 -15.14 2.42 -1.50
N HIS A 57 -15.06 1.16 -1.06
CA HIS A 57 -14.34 0.73 0.13
C HIS A 57 -12.95 0.16 -0.21
N GLY A 58 -12.56 0.20 -1.48
CA GLY A 58 -11.28 -0.35 -1.94
C GLY A 58 -11.25 -1.88 -2.01
N ILE A 59 -12.40 -2.54 -1.96
CA ILE A 59 -12.52 -4.00 -2.14
C ILE A 59 -12.71 -4.27 -3.62
N GLY A 60 -11.85 -5.09 -4.21
CA GLY A 60 -11.87 -5.42 -5.63
C GLY A 60 -11.51 -6.87 -5.89
N THR A 61 -11.22 -7.19 -7.15
CA THR A 61 -10.89 -8.54 -7.62
C THR A 61 -9.39 -8.69 -7.82
N CYS A 62 -8.83 -9.80 -7.35
CA CYS A 62 -7.49 -10.27 -7.66
C CYS A 62 -7.57 -11.43 -8.66
N SER A 63 -6.97 -11.24 -9.83
CA SER A 63 -6.86 -12.24 -10.91
C SER A 63 -5.48 -12.91 -10.95
N GLY A 64 -4.70 -12.81 -9.86
CA GLY A 64 -3.33 -13.33 -9.78
C GLY A 64 -3.20 -14.84 -9.59
N PHE A 65 -4.31 -15.59 -9.50
CA PHE A 65 -4.34 -17.02 -9.22
C PHE A 65 -5.33 -17.73 -10.16
N GLU A 66 -5.31 -19.07 -10.20
CA GLU A 66 -6.18 -19.89 -11.08
C GLU A 66 -7.67 -19.53 -10.95
N LYS A 67 -8.12 -19.23 -9.73
CA LYS A 67 -9.47 -18.75 -9.45
C LYS A 67 -9.40 -17.34 -8.89
N GLU A 68 -10.16 -16.44 -9.51
CA GLU A 68 -10.33 -15.08 -9.00
C GLU A 68 -10.86 -15.09 -7.57
N THR A 69 -10.37 -14.14 -6.78
CA THR A 69 -10.81 -13.90 -5.40
C THR A 69 -10.91 -12.42 -5.13
N TRP A 70 -11.64 -12.05 -4.09
CA TRP A 70 -11.63 -10.68 -3.61
C TRP A 70 -10.29 -10.36 -2.91
N ALA A 71 -9.89 -9.10 -2.98
CA ALA A 71 -8.79 -8.51 -2.22
C ALA A 71 -9.16 -7.05 -1.86
N TYR A 72 -8.34 -6.39 -1.07
CA TYR A 72 -8.52 -4.97 -0.73
C TYR A 72 -7.25 -4.19 -1.05
N GLY A 73 -7.42 -2.97 -1.57
CA GLY A 73 -6.34 -2.19 -2.19
C GLY A 73 -5.15 -1.91 -1.26
N ASP A 74 -5.40 -1.66 0.02
CA ASP A 74 -4.37 -1.38 1.03
C ASP A 74 -3.74 -2.64 1.66
N CYS A 75 -4.06 -3.84 1.16
CA CYS A 75 -3.42 -5.07 1.60
C CYS A 75 -1.93 -5.05 1.27
N GLY A 76 -1.07 -5.27 2.27
CA GLY A 76 0.37 -5.41 2.09
C GLY A 76 0.72 -6.63 1.25
N ALA A 77 1.20 -6.41 0.03
CA ALA A 77 1.54 -7.42 -0.96
C ALA A 77 3.04 -7.75 -1.02
N PHE A 78 3.82 -7.38 0.00
CA PHE A 78 5.28 -7.57 0.01
C PHE A 78 5.73 -9.04 0.02
N CYS A 79 4.86 -9.95 0.47
CA CYS A 79 5.06 -11.40 0.45
C CYS A 79 4.21 -12.13 -0.58
N CYS A 80 3.43 -11.43 -1.42
CA CYS A 80 2.61 -12.09 -2.43
C CYS A 80 3.48 -12.58 -3.60
N GLU A 81 3.41 -13.86 -3.94
CA GLU A 81 4.21 -14.48 -5.01
C GLU A 81 3.82 -14.01 -6.42
N ASN A 82 2.59 -13.52 -6.60
CA ASN A 82 2.06 -13.07 -7.89
C ASN A 82 1.95 -11.53 -7.98
N PHE A 83 2.59 -10.79 -7.07
CA PHE A 83 2.62 -9.34 -7.15
C PHE A 83 3.44 -8.87 -8.37
N GLU A 84 2.81 -8.06 -9.21
CA GLU A 84 3.41 -7.44 -10.39
C GLU A 84 3.09 -5.95 -10.35
N ASN A 85 4.07 -5.06 -10.51
CA ASN A 85 3.80 -3.63 -10.51
C ASN A 85 2.86 -3.26 -11.67
N ALA A 86 1.78 -2.54 -11.37
CA ALA A 86 0.87 -1.93 -12.35
C ALA A 86 1.51 -0.74 -13.09
#